data_AF-A0AAN9UAJ1-F1
#
_entry.id   AF-A0AAN9UAJ1-F1
#
_cell.length_a   1.000
_cell.length_b   1.000
_cell.length_c   1.000
_cell.angle_alpha   90.00
_cell.angle_beta   90.00
_cell.angle_gamma   90.00
#
_symmetry.space_group_name_H-M   'P 1'
#
loop_
_entity.id
_entity.type
_entity.pdbx_description
1 polymer ?
#
loop_
_entity_poly.entity_id
_entity_poly.type
_entity_poly.pdbx_seq_one_letter_code
_entity_poly.pdbx_strand_id
1 'polypeptide(L)'
;MKTAFLFSLAAAGFANAHQAAWVKGMYCLNGTEPGVDNPNTDTVIAPLYNLTQKDWWMQHNRGCDQFPPDDGDSLELPAGGSFSVEIAQNRAFTTLSYDAKFVTDWPDGKTHPDDWHSIDPSKCLNDNPGGEGGAFHTHNQSTTAGTAFAISYNSEISQVTLDNLAVFSVLEQ
;
A
#
# COMPACT_ATOMS: atom_id res chain seq x y z
N MET A 1 -20.88 -50.39 -11.85
CA MET A 1 -20.81 -48.98 -12.29
C MET A 1 -20.01 -48.21 -11.26
N LYS A 2 -18.84 -47.69 -11.65
CA LYS A 2 -17.96 -46.90 -10.76
C LYS A 2 -18.37 -45.44 -10.89
N THR A 3 -18.87 -44.85 -9.81
CA THR A 3 -19.20 -43.42 -9.72
C THR A 3 -17.89 -42.65 -9.59
N ALA A 4 -17.51 -41.88 -10.61
CA ALA A 4 -16.38 -40.96 -10.54
C ALA A 4 -16.84 -39.62 -9.98
N PHE A 5 -16.33 -39.24 -8.80
CA PHE A 5 -16.48 -37.89 -8.26
C PHE A 5 -15.44 -36.99 -8.92
N LEU A 6 -15.90 -36.00 -9.70
CA LEU A 6 -15.08 -34.89 -10.17
C LEU A 6 -14.98 -33.86 -9.04
N PHE A 7 -13.79 -33.74 -8.44
CA PHE A 7 -13.45 -32.61 -7.59
C PHE A 7 -13.11 -31.41 -8.49
N SER A 8 -14.02 -30.45 -8.59
CA SER A 8 -13.70 -29.14 -9.16
C SER A 8 -12.84 -28.37 -8.16
N LEU A 9 -11.54 -28.31 -8.43
CA LEU A 9 -10.61 -27.45 -7.70
C LEU A 9 -10.88 -26.01 -8.16
N ALA A 10 -11.66 -25.25 -7.38
CA ALA A 10 -11.82 -23.82 -7.60
C ALA A 10 -10.46 -23.17 -7.36
N ALA A 11 -9.80 -22.71 -8.43
CA ALA A 11 -8.66 -21.83 -8.33
C ALA A 11 -9.15 -20.48 -7.77
N ALA A 12 -9.09 -20.32 -6.45
CA ALA A 12 -9.21 -19.02 -5.83
C ALA A 12 -7.97 -18.22 -6.27
N GLY A 13 -8.15 -17.29 -7.21
CA GLY A 13 -7.11 -16.33 -7.56
C GLY A 13 -6.82 -15.48 -6.32
N PHE A 14 -5.60 -15.57 -5.80
CA PHE A 14 -5.14 -14.68 -4.74
C PHE A 14 -4.89 -13.29 -5.36
N ALA A 15 -5.69 -12.30 -4.97
CA ALA A 15 -5.39 -10.91 -5.30
C ALA A 15 -4.07 -10.53 -4.60
N ASN A 16 -3.10 -10.04 -5.36
CA ASN A 16 -1.73 -9.80 -4.87
C ASN A 16 -1.21 -8.39 -5.25
N ALA A 17 -2.11 -7.40 -5.29
CA ALA A 17 -1.78 -6.01 -5.63
C ALA A 17 -2.07 -5.06 -4.46
N HIS A 18 -1.25 -5.19 -3.42
CA HIS A 18 -1.45 -4.54 -2.14
C HIS A 18 -0.35 -3.51 -1.89
N GLN A 19 -0.72 -2.26 -1.66
CA GLN A 19 0.22 -1.13 -1.58
C GLN A 19 -0.09 -0.24 -0.40
N ALA A 20 0.95 0.40 0.13
CA ALA A 20 0.83 1.53 1.03
C ALA A 20 1.85 2.61 0.66
N ALA A 21 1.57 3.85 1.06
CA ALA A 21 2.55 4.92 1.06
C ALA A 21 3.34 4.85 2.38
N TRP A 22 4.62 4.54 2.28
CA TRP A 22 5.57 4.42 3.37
C TRP A 22 6.33 5.72 3.58
N VAL A 23 6.34 6.22 4.82
CA VAL A 23 7.04 7.45 5.21
C VAL A 23 7.27 7.44 6.72
N LYS A 24 8.34 8.08 7.20
CA LYS A 24 8.68 8.14 8.65
C LYS A 24 7.54 8.68 9.53
N GLY A 25 6.76 9.64 9.05
CA GLY A 25 5.64 10.23 9.79
C GLY A 25 4.33 9.43 9.76
N MET A 26 4.31 8.20 9.23
CA MET A 26 3.08 7.41 9.17
C MET A 26 2.80 6.68 10.49
N TYR A 27 1.52 6.47 10.77
CA TYR A 27 1.11 5.52 11.80
C TYR A 27 1.46 4.09 11.37
N CYS A 28 1.76 3.24 12.35
CA CYS A 28 2.10 1.82 12.22
C CYS A 28 3.22 1.49 11.22
N LEU A 29 4.19 2.40 11.04
CA LEU A 29 5.40 2.17 10.24
C LEU A 29 6.11 0.87 10.64
N ASN A 30 6.20 0.61 11.94
CA ASN A 30 6.87 -0.55 12.53
C ASN A 30 5.96 -1.79 12.61
N GLY A 31 4.72 -1.72 12.12
CA GLY A 31 3.65 -2.67 12.40
C GLY A 31 2.84 -2.28 13.64
N THR A 32 2.05 -3.23 14.15
CA THR A 32 1.08 -3.00 15.24
C THR A 32 1.30 -3.94 16.42
N GLU A 33 2.55 -4.35 16.63
CA GLU A 33 2.98 -5.10 17.81
C GLU A 33 3.74 -4.15 18.76
N PRO A 34 3.26 -3.96 20.01
CA PRO A 34 3.91 -3.04 20.95
C PRO A 34 5.37 -3.40 21.23
N GLY A 35 6.26 -2.43 21.07
CA GLY A 35 7.71 -2.59 21.33
C GLY A 35 8.47 -3.38 20.26
N VAL A 36 7.84 -3.66 19.11
CA VAL A 36 8.46 -4.37 17.99
C VAL A 36 8.66 -3.41 16.82
N ASP A 37 9.90 -3.27 16.37
CA ASP A 37 10.21 -2.75 15.04
C ASP A 37 10.24 -3.91 14.06
N ASN A 38 9.20 -4.05 13.23
CA ASN A 38 9.13 -5.05 12.18
C ASN A 38 9.54 -4.45 10.82
N PRO A 39 10.81 -4.57 10.40
CA PRO A 39 11.27 -4.04 9.12
C PRO A 39 10.68 -4.75 7.89
N ASN A 40 10.02 -5.90 8.06
CA ASN A 40 9.36 -6.67 7.00
C ASN A 40 7.83 -6.66 7.14
N THR A 41 7.27 -5.60 7.72
CA THR A 41 5.83 -5.49 7.93
C THR A 41 5.08 -5.16 6.63
N ASP A 42 3.92 -5.80 6.48
CA ASP A 42 2.91 -5.55 5.46
C ASP A 42 1.57 -5.08 6.06
N THR A 43 1.54 -4.68 7.33
CA THR A 43 0.28 -4.43 8.05
C THR A 43 -0.65 -3.46 7.33
N VAL A 44 -0.12 -2.43 6.66
CA VAL A 44 -0.91 -1.34 6.06
C VAL A 44 -1.39 -1.59 4.62
N ILE A 45 -0.97 -2.67 3.97
CA ILE A 45 -1.09 -2.79 2.50
C ILE A 45 -2.43 -3.32 2.01
N ALA A 46 -3.15 -4.07 2.86
CA ALA A 46 -4.40 -4.70 2.44
C ALA A 46 -5.49 -3.64 2.18
N PRO A 47 -6.37 -3.81 1.18
CA PRO A 47 -7.43 -2.84 0.90
C PRO A 47 -8.41 -2.75 2.06
N LEU A 48 -9.00 -1.58 2.23
CA LEU A 48 -10.08 -1.34 3.18
C LEU A 48 -11.41 -1.48 2.44
N TYR A 49 -12.02 -2.67 2.51
CA TYR A 49 -13.23 -3.00 1.76
C TYR A 49 -14.29 -3.63 2.68
N ASN A 50 -15.55 -3.21 2.50
CA ASN A 50 -16.70 -3.70 3.27
C ASN A 50 -16.52 -3.58 4.80
N LEU A 51 -15.98 -2.44 5.23
CA LEU A 51 -15.74 -2.08 6.62
C LEU A 51 -16.65 -0.93 7.06
N THR A 52 -16.96 -0.84 8.35
CA THR A 52 -17.61 0.36 8.88
C THR A 52 -16.62 1.53 8.90
N GLN A 53 -17.13 2.77 8.94
CA GLN A 53 -16.25 3.95 9.06
C GLN A 53 -15.29 3.86 10.23
N LYS A 54 -15.77 3.37 11.39
CA LYS A 54 -14.92 3.17 12.56
C LYS A 54 -13.74 2.24 12.27
N ASP A 55 -13.94 1.22 11.45
CA ASP A 55 -12.93 0.19 11.19
C ASP A 55 -11.93 0.62 10.12
N TRP A 56 -12.37 1.27 9.04
CA TRP A 56 -11.44 1.68 7.99
C TRP A 56 -10.74 3.01 8.27
N TRP A 57 -11.34 3.90 9.07
CA TRP A 57 -10.74 5.19 9.38
C TRP A 57 -9.38 4.99 10.06
N MET A 58 -8.34 5.62 9.50
CA MET A 58 -6.96 5.48 9.96
C MET A 58 -6.48 4.02 10.11
N GLN A 59 -7.04 3.10 9.31
CA GLN A 59 -6.77 1.66 9.38
C GLN A 59 -6.99 1.03 10.79
N HIS A 60 -8.00 1.51 11.52
CA HIS A 60 -8.33 1.03 12.87
C HIS A 60 -8.56 -0.48 12.97
N ASN A 61 -9.07 -1.12 11.92
CA ASN A 61 -9.29 -2.57 11.88
C ASN A 61 -8.01 -3.39 12.08
N ARG A 62 -6.83 -2.75 11.94
CA ARG A 62 -5.51 -3.34 12.18
C ARG A 62 -4.81 -2.70 13.39
N GLY A 63 -5.45 -1.74 14.05
CA GLY A 63 -4.93 -1.03 15.21
C GLY A 63 -3.95 0.09 14.88
N CYS A 64 -3.79 0.46 13.61
CA CYS A 64 -2.76 1.43 13.19
C CYS A 64 -2.87 2.79 13.88
N ASP A 65 -4.08 3.27 14.16
CA ASP A 65 -4.36 4.50 14.88
C ASP A 65 -3.83 4.54 16.33
N GLN A 66 -3.36 3.39 16.85
CA GLN A 66 -2.75 3.25 18.18
C GLN A 66 -1.22 3.24 18.16
N PHE A 67 -0.61 3.26 16.97
CA PHE A 67 0.84 3.21 16.77
C PHE A 67 1.29 4.48 16.06
N PRO A 68 1.45 5.61 16.79
CA PRO A 68 1.93 6.85 16.21
C PRO A 68 3.37 6.69 15.66
N PRO A 69 3.82 7.59 14.78
CA PRO A 69 5.23 7.68 14.42
C PRO A 69 6.09 7.98 15.67
N ASP A 70 7.38 7.66 15.59
CA ASP A 70 8.34 7.95 16.66
C ASP A 70 8.51 9.47 16.86
N ASP A 71 8.92 9.87 18.06
CA ASP A 71 9.13 11.29 18.39
C ASP A 71 10.13 11.95 17.42
N GLY A 72 9.65 12.99 16.73
CA GLY A 72 10.44 13.75 15.75
C GLY A 72 10.33 13.25 14.31
N ASP A 73 9.75 12.06 14.09
CA ASP A 73 9.48 11.58 12.74
C ASP A 73 8.22 12.24 12.16
N SER A 74 8.36 12.78 10.95
CA SER A 74 7.28 13.46 10.22
C SER A 74 7.53 13.41 8.72
N LEU A 75 6.50 13.70 7.92
CA LEU A 75 6.66 14.00 6.49
C LEU A 75 6.77 15.52 6.32
N GLU A 76 7.92 16.00 5.88
CA GLU A 76 8.11 17.42 5.57
C GLU A 76 7.40 17.79 4.25
N LEU A 77 6.60 18.86 4.30
CA LEU A 77 5.85 19.38 3.16
C LEU A 77 6.35 20.80 2.84
N PRO A 78 7.40 20.95 2.00
CA PRO A 78 7.92 22.27 1.65
C PRO A 78 6.91 23.03 0.79
N ALA A 79 6.49 24.21 1.25
CA ALA A 79 5.55 25.06 0.51
C ALA A 79 6.10 25.42 -0.87
N GLY A 80 5.34 25.09 -1.93
CA GLY A 80 5.76 25.29 -3.32
C GLY A 80 6.92 24.38 -3.78
N GLY A 81 7.35 23.44 -2.94
CA GLY A 81 8.36 22.44 -3.26
C GLY A 81 7.75 21.10 -3.65
N SER A 82 8.60 20.09 -3.71
CA SER A 82 8.22 18.70 -3.91
C SER A 82 8.58 17.88 -2.68
N PHE A 83 7.82 16.83 -2.44
CA PHE A 83 8.11 15.82 -1.44
C PHE A 83 8.02 14.44 -2.11
N SER A 84 8.66 13.45 -1.49
CA SER A 84 8.66 12.07 -1.99
C SER A 84 8.18 11.14 -0.90
N VAL A 85 7.38 10.16 -1.30
CA VAL A 85 6.95 9.02 -0.48
C VAL A 85 7.22 7.75 -1.27
N GLU A 86 7.46 6.65 -0.58
CA GLU A 86 7.70 5.36 -1.22
C GLU A 86 6.40 4.56 -1.25
N ILE A 87 6.00 4.07 -2.42
CA ILE A 87 4.84 3.18 -2.53
C ILE A 87 5.36 1.75 -2.67
N ALA A 88 4.99 0.86 -1.75
CA ALA A 88 5.46 -0.51 -1.74
C ALA A 88 4.47 -1.50 -1.11
N GLN A 89 4.61 -2.79 -1.47
CA GLN A 89 3.82 -3.89 -0.88
C GLN A 89 4.33 -4.35 0.49
N ASN A 90 5.50 -3.91 0.92
CA ASN A 90 6.06 -4.25 2.22
C ASN A 90 7.10 -3.18 2.56
N ARG A 91 7.25 -2.84 3.84
CA ARG A 91 8.29 -1.90 4.27
C ARG A 91 9.69 -2.34 3.86
N ALA A 92 9.93 -3.65 3.77
CA ALA A 92 11.20 -4.22 3.34
C ALA A 92 11.69 -3.71 1.98
N PHE A 93 10.76 -3.34 1.09
CA PHE A 93 11.04 -2.84 -0.26
C PHE A 93 11.11 -1.31 -0.32
N THR A 94 11.35 -0.66 0.82
CA THR A 94 11.53 0.79 0.94
C THR A 94 12.87 1.12 1.57
N THR A 95 13.30 2.38 1.48
CA THR A 95 14.52 2.86 2.15
C THR A 95 14.39 2.88 3.68
N LEU A 96 13.19 2.67 4.22
CA LEU A 96 12.90 2.68 5.66
C LEU A 96 13.23 1.36 6.37
N SER A 97 13.76 0.36 5.66
CA SER A 97 14.15 -0.95 6.20
C SER A 97 15.42 -1.50 5.56
N TYR A 98 16.10 -2.38 6.30
CA TYR A 98 17.22 -3.20 5.81
C TYR A 98 18.31 -2.42 5.06
N ASP A 99 18.57 -1.17 5.44
CA ASP A 99 19.51 -0.28 4.75
C ASP A 99 19.26 -0.21 3.23
N ALA A 100 17.98 -0.20 2.82
CA ALA A 100 17.50 -0.19 1.44
C ALA A 100 17.94 -1.41 0.59
N LYS A 101 18.40 -2.50 1.22
CA LYS A 101 18.96 -3.67 0.50
C LYS A 101 17.99 -4.33 -0.49
N PHE A 102 16.68 -4.27 -0.24
CA PHE A 102 15.66 -4.89 -1.08
C PHE A 102 14.86 -3.87 -1.90
N VAL A 103 15.30 -2.61 -1.93
CA VAL A 103 14.67 -1.58 -2.75
C VAL A 103 15.00 -1.83 -4.21
N THR A 104 13.98 -1.74 -5.06
CA THR A 104 14.10 -1.72 -6.51
C THR A 104 13.24 -0.58 -7.06
N ASP A 105 13.24 -0.39 -8.38
CA ASP A 105 12.34 0.57 -9.04
C ASP A 105 10.86 0.16 -8.93
N TRP A 106 10.57 -1.03 -8.40
CA TRP A 106 9.24 -1.60 -8.31
C TRP A 106 8.81 -1.84 -6.85
N PRO A 107 7.53 -1.59 -6.52
CA PRO A 107 7.00 -1.69 -5.16
C PRO A 107 7.06 -3.10 -4.54
N ASP A 108 7.35 -4.12 -5.34
CA ASP A 108 7.40 -5.52 -4.92
C ASP A 108 8.82 -6.04 -4.64
N GLY A 109 9.83 -5.18 -4.75
CA GLY A 109 11.24 -5.56 -4.54
C GLY A 109 11.81 -6.44 -5.65
N LYS A 110 11.14 -6.52 -6.81
CA LYS A 110 11.59 -7.27 -7.98
C LYS A 110 12.04 -6.32 -9.09
N THR A 111 12.54 -6.91 -10.18
CA THR A 111 12.88 -6.19 -11.40
C THR A 111 11.91 -6.60 -12.49
N HIS A 112 11.21 -5.63 -13.07
CA HIS A 112 10.33 -5.84 -14.21
C HIS A 112 10.82 -5.06 -15.44
N PRO A 113 10.45 -5.48 -16.66
CA PRO A 113 10.73 -4.73 -17.88
C PRO A 113 10.08 -3.34 -17.87
N ASP A 114 10.66 -2.38 -18.59
CA ASP A 114 10.12 -1.01 -18.70
C ASP A 114 8.69 -0.97 -19.27
N ASP A 115 8.35 -1.92 -20.15
CA ASP A 115 7.04 -2.03 -20.77
C ASP A 115 6.09 -2.96 -20.02
N TRP A 116 6.31 -3.20 -18.71
CA TRP A 116 5.52 -4.17 -17.94
C TRP A 116 4.00 -3.90 -18.02
N HIS A 117 3.28 -4.93 -18.48
CA HIS A 117 1.84 -4.91 -18.67
C HIS A 117 1.23 -6.26 -18.33
N SER A 118 -0.09 -6.29 -18.06
CA SER A 118 -0.82 -7.54 -17.91
C SER A 118 -1.09 -8.21 -19.26
N ILE A 119 -1.53 -9.48 -19.26
CA ILE A 119 -1.74 -10.26 -20.48
C ILE A 119 -2.73 -9.65 -21.48
N ASP A 120 -3.69 -8.87 -20.98
CA ASP A 120 -4.76 -8.22 -21.74
C ASP A 120 -5.24 -6.97 -20.99
N PRO A 121 -5.71 -5.90 -21.66
CA PRO A 121 -6.16 -4.67 -21.01
C PRO A 121 -7.27 -4.82 -19.96
N SER A 122 -8.03 -5.91 -19.96
CA SER A 122 -9.04 -6.21 -18.94
C SER A 122 -8.47 -6.81 -17.65
N LYS A 123 -7.17 -7.09 -17.61
CA LYS A 123 -6.47 -7.77 -16.51
C LYS A 123 -5.52 -6.83 -15.78
N CYS A 124 -5.24 -7.13 -14.52
CA CYS A 124 -4.27 -6.37 -13.71
C CYS A 124 -2.85 -6.97 -13.86
N LEU A 125 -1.81 -6.20 -13.50
CA LEU A 125 -0.41 -6.64 -13.57
C LEU A 125 -0.15 -7.97 -12.86
N ASN A 126 -0.95 -8.31 -11.84
CA ASN A 126 -0.85 -9.59 -11.15
C ASN A 126 -1.25 -10.82 -11.99
N ASP A 127 -1.92 -10.59 -13.13
CA ASP A 127 -2.33 -11.62 -14.09
C ASP A 127 -1.37 -11.70 -15.31
N ASN A 128 -0.14 -11.18 -15.20
CA ASN A 128 0.86 -11.23 -16.27
C ASN A 128 1.28 -12.69 -16.58
N PRO A 129 1.52 -13.06 -17.86
CA PRO A 129 1.93 -14.40 -18.27
C PRO A 129 3.19 -14.96 -17.58
N GLY A 130 4.07 -14.12 -17.00
CA GLY A 130 5.21 -14.57 -16.20
C GLY A 130 4.84 -15.17 -14.84
N GLY A 131 3.59 -15.02 -14.37
CA GLY A 131 3.18 -15.43 -13.02
C GLY A 131 3.83 -14.61 -11.90
N GLU A 132 4.67 -13.64 -12.26
CA GLU A 132 5.25 -12.66 -11.37
C GLU A 132 4.18 -11.59 -11.13
N GLY A 133 3.31 -11.86 -10.17
CA GLY A 133 2.18 -10.99 -9.90
C GLY A 133 2.66 -9.59 -9.56
N GLY A 134 2.18 -8.57 -10.28
CA GLY A 134 2.50 -7.19 -10.01
C GLY A 134 1.69 -6.56 -8.89
N ALA A 135 2.30 -5.54 -8.31
CA ALA A 135 1.88 -4.97 -7.03
C ALA A 135 0.78 -3.90 -7.16
N PHE A 136 0.41 -3.51 -8.39
CA PHE A 136 -0.60 -2.49 -8.66
C PHE A 136 -1.83 -3.04 -9.38
N HIS A 137 -3.00 -2.54 -9.00
CA HIS A 137 -4.27 -2.80 -9.68
C HIS A 137 -4.43 -1.95 -10.96
N THR A 138 -3.56 -2.21 -11.93
CA THR A 138 -3.55 -1.53 -13.24
C THR A 138 -3.17 -2.53 -14.33
N HIS A 139 -3.49 -2.26 -15.61
CA HIS A 139 -2.96 -3.03 -16.73
C HIS A 139 -1.50 -2.66 -17.01
N ASN A 140 -1.19 -1.36 -17.04
CA ASN A 140 0.16 -0.80 -17.24
C ASN A 140 0.23 0.62 -16.64
N GLN A 141 1.32 1.36 -16.88
CA GLN A 141 1.47 2.73 -16.38
C GLN A 141 0.34 3.68 -16.85
N SER A 142 -0.04 3.60 -18.14
CA SER A 142 -1.08 4.45 -18.74
C SER A 142 -2.52 4.04 -18.37
N THR A 143 -2.71 3.13 -17.43
CA THR A 143 -4.03 2.82 -16.86
C THR A 143 -4.10 3.03 -15.35
N THR A 144 -3.06 3.61 -14.74
CA THR A 144 -3.07 3.98 -13.32
C THR A 144 -4.10 5.07 -13.04
N ALA A 145 -4.78 5.02 -11.88
CA ALA A 145 -5.85 5.97 -11.54
C ALA A 145 -5.37 7.22 -10.78
N GLY A 146 -4.08 7.32 -10.48
CA GLY A 146 -3.50 8.36 -9.63
C GLY A 146 -3.74 8.15 -8.13
N THR A 147 -3.09 8.99 -7.32
CA THR A 147 -3.21 9.01 -5.86
C THR A 147 -3.20 10.46 -5.34
N ALA A 148 -3.58 10.65 -4.07
CA ALA A 148 -3.71 11.97 -3.47
C ALA A 148 -3.21 11.99 -2.02
N PHE A 149 -2.72 13.16 -1.60
CA PHE A 149 -2.45 13.49 -0.21
C PHE A 149 -3.50 14.48 0.30
N ALA A 150 -4.07 14.15 1.46
CA ALA A 150 -4.98 15.01 2.18
C ALA A 150 -4.37 15.46 3.51
N ILE A 151 -4.75 16.66 3.97
CA ILE A 151 -4.25 17.27 5.21
C ILE A 151 -5.42 17.74 6.07
N SER A 152 -5.24 17.60 7.39
CA SER A 152 -6.07 18.21 8.42
C SER A 152 -5.17 19.02 9.35
N TYR A 153 -5.54 20.26 9.65
CA TYR A 153 -4.78 21.13 10.55
C TYR A 153 -5.17 20.90 12.01
N ASN A 154 -4.97 19.67 12.49
CA ASN A 154 -5.18 19.27 13.88
C ASN A 154 -3.94 18.54 14.40
N SER A 155 -3.54 18.83 15.63
CA SER A 155 -2.42 18.14 16.28
C SER A 155 -2.82 16.77 16.84
N GLU A 156 -4.07 16.63 17.27
CA GLU A 156 -4.59 15.39 17.85
C GLU A 156 -5.28 14.55 16.76
N ILE A 157 -4.82 13.32 16.54
CA ILE A 157 -5.39 12.43 15.51
C ILE A 157 -6.88 12.15 15.74
N SER A 158 -7.33 12.17 17.00
CA SER A 158 -8.73 12.01 17.39
C SER A 158 -9.65 13.15 16.91
N GLN A 159 -9.07 14.29 16.54
CA GLN A 159 -9.79 15.44 15.98
C GLN A 159 -9.79 15.44 14.44
N VAL A 160 -9.04 14.54 13.79
CA VAL A 160 -9.04 14.40 12.34
C VAL A 160 -10.29 13.62 11.91
N THR A 161 -11.08 14.24 11.03
CA THR A 161 -12.33 13.69 10.50
C THR A 161 -12.35 13.79 8.98
N LEU A 162 -13.27 13.06 8.35
CA LEU A 162 -13.47 13.20 6.90
C LEU A 162 -13.78 14.64 6.48
N ASP A 163 -14.57 15.35 7.28
CA ASP A 163 -15.04 16.71 6.96
C ASP A 163 -13.93 17.76 7.05
N ASN A 164 -12.83 17.47 7.74
CA ASN A 164 -11.70 18.38 7.90
C ASN A 164 -10.43 17.96 7.15
N LEU A 165 -10.54 16.96 6.26
CA LEU A 165 -9.50 16.63 5.29
C LEU A 165 -9.67 17.46 4.02
N ALA A 166 -8.59 18.13 3.60
CA ALA A 166 -8.49 18.78 2.31
C ALA A 166 -7.41 18.11 1.47
N VAL A 167 -7.72 17.71 0.24
CA VAL A 167 -6.71 17.25 -0.72
C VAL A 167 -5.85 18.46 -1.12
N PHE A 168 -4.54 18.37 -0.90
CA PHE A 168 -3.60 19.47 -1.21
C PHE A 168 -2.58 19.12 -2.30
N SER A 169 -2.39 17.84 -2.59
CA SER A 169 -1.50 17.35 -3.64
C SER A 169 -2.08 16.10 -4.28
N VAL A 170 -1.95 16.00 -5.60
CA VAL A 170 -2.33 14.82 -6.39
C VAL A 170 -1.16 14.41 -7.27
N LEU A 171 -1.04 13.12 -7.52
CA LEU A 171 -0.20 12.59 -8.59
C LEU A 171 -1.13 11.87 -9.57
N GLU A 172 -1.33 12.52 -10.72
CA GLU A 172 -2.11 11.97 -11.83
C GLU A 172 -1.25 11.03 -12.68
N GLN A 173 -1.91 10.30 -13.58
CA GLN A 173 -1.27 9.43 -14.57
C GLN A 173 -0.43 10.20 -15.59
#